data_AF-A0A662DL40-F1
#
_entry.id   AF-A0A662DL40-F1
#
_cell.length_a   1.000
_cell.length_b   1.000
_cell.length_c   1.000
_cell.angle_alpha   90.00
_cell.angle_beta   90.00
_cell.angle_gamma   90.00
#
_symmetry.space_group_name_H-M   'P 1'
#
loop_
_entity.id
_entity.type
_entity.pdbx_description
1 polymer ?
#
loop_
_entity_poly.entity_id
_entity_poly.type
_entity_poly.pdbx_seq_one_letter_code
_entity_poly.pdbx_strand_id
1 'polypeptide(L)' 'MKITRFEDLECWQGARLLTKMVYDTIKQNRNFQKDLRLCSQIQSAAGSVMANIAEGFVRRSNREFTQFLFIAMS' A
#
# COMPACT_ATOMS: atom_id res chain seq x y z
N MET A 1 12.02 8.48 -17.99
CA MET A 1 12.45 8.73 -16.61
C MET A 1 13.17 7.49 -16.11
N LYS A 2 14.33 7.62 -15.45
CA LYS A 2 15.02 6.46 -14.87
C LYS A 2 14.43 6.20 -13.48
N ILE A 3 13.86 5.02 -13.27
CA ILE A 3 13.42 4.58 -11.95
C ILE A 3 14.67 4.16 -11.16
N THR A 4 14.89 4.76 -10.01
CA THR A 4 16.04 4.48 -9.14
C THR A 4 15.64 4.07 -7.73
N ARG A 5 14.40 4.39 -7.34
CA ARG A 5 13.83 4.06 -6.05
C ARG A 5 12.37 3.63 -6.23
N PHE A 6 11.83 2.90 -5.26
CA PHE A 6 10.44 2.46 -5.34
C PHE A 6 9.45 3.63 -5.31
N GLU A 7 9.83 4.77 -4.71
CA GLU A 7 8.98 5.97 -4.70
C GLU A 7 8.80 6.61 -6.09
N ASP A 8 9.68 6.29 -7.04
CA ASP A 8 9.54 6.72 -8.43
C ASP A 8 8.42 5.95 -9.17
N LEU A 9 7.94 4.83 -8.62
CA LEU A 9 6.87 4.03 -9.21
C LEU A 9 5.51 4.69 -9.03
N GLU A 10 4.80 4.92 -10.13
CA GLU A 10 3.43 5.47 -10.11
C GLU A 10 2.47 4.58 -9.30
N CYS A 11 2.62 3.24 -9.37
CA CYS A 11 1.81 2.32 -8.58
C CYS A 11 2.05 2.47 -7.06
N TRP A 12 3.29 2.73 -6.64
CA TRP A 12 3.60 2.98 -5.23
C TRP A 12 3.03 4.33 -4.77
N GLN A 13 3.11 5.36 -5.62
CA GLN A 13 2.51 6.67 -5.34
C GLN A 13 0.99 6.56 -5.21
N GLY A 14 0.35 5.77 -6.09
CA GLY A 14 -1.08 5.45 -6.00
C GLY A 14 -1.43 4.73 -4.69
N ALA A 15 -0.65 3.71 -4.30
CA ALA A 15 -0.84 3.01 -3.04
C ALA A 15 -0.69 3.93 -1.81
N ARG A 16 0.23 4.91 -1.88
CA ARG A 16 0.40 5.94 -0.84
C ARG A 16 -0.82 6.85 -0.73
N LEU A 17 -1.39 7.28 -1.86
CA LEU A 17 -2.60 8.08 -1.87
C LEU A 17 -3.80 7.29 -1.32
N LEU A 18 -3.97 6.03 -1.73
CA LEU A 18 -5.01 5.15 -1.20
C LEU A 18 -4.89 5.00 0.32
N THR A 19 -3.68 4.74 0.82
CA THR A 19 -3.42 4.63 2.26
C THR A 19 -3.83 5.91 2.97
N LYS A 20 -3.42 7.08 2.47
CA LYS A 20 -3.84 8.36 3.04
C LYS A 20 -5.36 8.50 3.07
N MET A 21 -6.06 8.18 1.99
CA MET A 21 -7.52 8.25 1.91
C MET A 21 -8.20 7.35 2.94
N VAL A 22 -7.68 6.14 3.18
CA VAL A 22 -8.20 5.22 4.22
C VAL A 22 -8.09 5.86 5.60
N TYR A 23 -6.91 6.39 5.96
CA TYR A 23 -6.70 7.05 7.24
C TYR A 23 -7.58 8.29 7.39
N ASP A 24 -7.70 9.12 6.36
CA ASP A 24 -8.54 10.31 6.37
C ASP A 24 -10.03 9.96 6.53
N THR A 25 -10.50 8.91 5.84
CA THR A 25 -11.89 8.42 5.94
C THR A 25 -12.22 7.96 7.36
N ILE A 26 -11.33 7.18 7.99
CA ILE A 26 -11.48 6.77 9.39
C ILE A 26 -11.49 8.00 10.30
N LYS A 27 -10.54 8.93 10.12
CA LYS A 27 -10.41 10.12 10.96
C LYS A 27 -11.64 11.04 10.90
N GLN A 28 -12.30 11.11 9.75
CA GLN A 28 -13.47 11.97 9.54
C GLN A 28 -14.79 11.36 10.05
N ASN A 29 -14.84 10.05 10.34
CA ASN A 29 -16.06 9.37 10.77
C ASN A 29 -15.94 8.76 12.18
N ARG A 30 -16.55 9.43 13.17
CA ARG A 30 -16.55 8.98 14.58
C ARG A 30 -17.23 7.63 14.80
N ASN A 31 -18.21 7.24 13.98
CA ASN A 31 -18.84 5.93 14.10
C ASN A 31 -17.94 4.84 13.53
N PHE A 32 -17.22 5.13 12.44
CA PHE A 32 -16.23 4.21 11.89
C PHE A 32 -15.10 3.94 12.91
N GLN A 33 -14.60 4.98 13.57
CA GLN A 33 -13.57 4.84 14.62
C GLN A 33 -13.95 3.90 15.78
N LYS A 34 -15.24 3.62 15.99
CA LYS A 34 -15.69 2.69 17.03
C LYS A 34 -15.45 1.23 16.64
N ASP A 35 -15.43 0.92 15.35
CA ASP A 35 -15.07 -0.41 14.86
C ASP A 35 -13.55 -0.53 14.72
N LEU A 36 -12.90 -0.79 15.85
CA LEU A 36 -11.44 -0.91 15.93
C LEU A 36 -10.89 -2.04 15.08
N ARG A 37 -11.65 -3.14 14.92
CA ARG A 37 -11.24 -4.28 14.11
C ARG A 37 -11.23 -3.90 12.64
N LEU A 38 -12.31 -3.31 12.13
CA LEU A 38 -12.39 -2.89 10.74
C LEU A 38 -11.36 -1.80 10.43
N CYS A 39 -11.20 -0.80 11.31
CA CYS A 39 -10.17 0.24 11.14
C CYS A 39 -8.77 -0.35 10.99
N SER A 40 -8.39 -1.27 11.89
CA SER A 40 -7.08 -1.92 11.85
C SER A 40 -6.89 -2.76 10.57
N GLN A 41 -7.92 -3.51 10.18
CA GLN A 41 -7.87 -4.36 8.98
C GLN A 41 -7.68 -3.53 7.70
N ILE A 42 -8.45 -2.45 7.51
CA ILE A 42 -8.34 -1.63 6.29
C ILE A 42 -7.07 -0.79 6.26
N GLN A 43 -6.59 -0.29 7.40
CA GLN A 43 -5.31 0.41 7.48
C GLN A 43 -4.15 -0.54 7.14
N SER A 44 -4.17 -1.76 7.70
CA SER A 44 -3.17 -2.78 7.43
C SER A 44 -3.19 -3.22 5.98
N ALA A 45 -4.37 -3.44 5.40
CA ALA A 45 -4.52 -3.81 3.99
C ALA A 45 -3.96 -2.73 3.06
N ALA A 46 -4.31 -1.46 3.28
CA ALA A 46 -3.80 -0.35 2.46
C ALA A 46 -2.27 -0.19 2.59
N GLY A 47 -1.73 -0.27 3.81
CA GLY A 47 -0.28 -0.23 4.05
C GLY A 47 0.46 -1.42 3.44
N SER A 48 -0.16 -2.59 3.40
CA SER A 48 0.40 -3.82 2.79
C SER A 48 0.67 -3.64 1.29
N VAL A 49 -0.20 -2.94 0.56
CA VAL A 49 0.00 -2.65 -0.87
C VAL A 49 1.32 -1.89 -1.08
N MET A 50 1.54 -0.82 -0.31
CA MET A 50 2.79 -0.04 -0.37
C MET A 50 4.02 -0.90 0.00
N ALA A 51 3.90 -1.69 1.07
CA ALA A 51 4.99 -2.52 1.57
C ALA A 51 5.43 -3.58 0.55
N ASN A 52 4.47 -4.28 -0.06
CA ASN A 52 4.76 -5.30 -1.05
C ASN A 52 5.38 -4.72 -2.34
N ILE A 53 4.91 -3.56 -2.82
CA ILE A 53 5.53 -2.88 -3.96
C ILE A 53 6.98 -2.51 -3.65
N ALA A 54 7.24 -1.92 -2.48
CA ALA A 54 8.59 -1.52 -2.07
C ALA A 54 9.50 -2.75 -1.87
N GLU A 55 9.00 -3.80 -1.24
CA GLU A 55 9.75 -5.03 -1.01
C GLU A 55 10.12 -5.69 -2.33
N GLY A 56 9.16 -5.86 -3.23
CA GLY A 56 9.39 -6.40 -4.56
C GLY A 56 10.40 -5.62 -5.38
N PHE A 57 10.37 -4.28 -5.30
CA PHE A 57 11.31 -3.41 -6.01
C PHE A 57 12.77 -3.61 -5.58
N VAL A 58 13.00 -3.92 -4.30
CA VAL A 58 14.35 -4.12 -3.74
C VAL A 58 14.88 -5.54 -4.03
N ARG A 59 14.05 -6.46 -4.52
CA ARG A 59 14.48 -7.82 -4.89
C ARG A 59 15.39 -7.80 -6.12
N ARG A 60 16.16 -8.89 -6.29
CA ARG A 60 17.25 -8.96 -7.28
C ARG A 60 16.79 -9.38 -8.67
N SER A 61 15.51 -9.71 -8.86
CA SER A 61 14.99 -10.21 -10.13
C SER A 61 13.58 -9.69 -10.45
N ASN A 62 13.31 -9.54 -11.75
CA ASN A 62 11.98 -9.18 -12.25
C ASN A 62 10.92 -10.21 -11.84
N ARG A 63 11.29 -11.49 -11.74
CA ARG A 63 10.36 -12.56 -11.32
C ARG A 63 9.88 -12.36 -9.89
N GLU A 64 10.80 -12.04 -8.97
CA GLU A 64 10.43 -11.72 -7.59
C GLU A 64 9.61 -10.45 -7.53
N PHE A 65 10.00 -9.40 -8.27
CA PHE A 65 9.23 -8.16 -8.30
C PHE A 65 7.78 -8.41 -8.74
N THR A 66 7.56 -9.16 -9.82
CA THR A 66 6.22 -9.54 -10.29
C THR A 66 5.44 -10.31 -9.22
N GLN A 67 6.07 -11.25 -8.50
CA GLN A 67 5.41 -11.98 -7.42
C GLN A 67 4.89 -11.05 -6.32
N PHE A 68 5.68 -10.06 -5.92
CA PHE A 68 5.29 -9.08 -4.91
C PHE A 68 4.20 -8.13 -5.42
N LEU A 69 4.19 -7.78 -6.71
CA LEU A 69 3.08 -7.03 -7.31
C LEU A 69 1.76 -7.83 -7.29
N PHE A 70 1.81 -9.15 -7.48
CA PHE A 70 0.64 -10.01 -7.31
C PHE A 70 0.14 -10.02 -5.86
N ILE A 71 1.04 -10.07 -4.88
CA ILE A 71 0.67 -9.99 -3.46
C ILE A 71 0.03 -8.63 -3.15
N ALA A 72 0.57 -7.53 -3.69
CA ALA A 72 0.02 -6.19 -3.50
C ALA A 72 -1.39 -6.01 -4.08
N MET A 73 -1.79 -6.84 -5.05
CA MET A 73 -3.10 -6.81 -5.70
C MET A 73 -4.12 -7.77 -5.09
N SER A 74 -3.67 -8.77 -4.33
CA SER A 74 -4.51 -9.82 -3.73
C SER A 74 -5.15 -9.37 -2.43
#